data_AF-A0A378LNH8-F1
#
_entry.id   AF-A0A378LNH8-F1
#
_cell.length_a   1.000
_cell.length_b   1.000
_cell.length_c   1.000
_cell.angle_alpha   90.00
_cell.angle_beta   90.00
_cell.angle_gamma   90.00
#
_symmetry.space_group_name_H-M   'P 1'
#
loop_
_entity.id
_entity.type
_entity.pdbx_description
1 polymer ?
#
loop_
_entity_poly.entity_id
_entity_poly.type
_entity_poly.pdbx_seq_one_letter_code
_entity_poly.pdbx_strand_id
1 'polypeptide(L)'
;MGQLQPPKEPYNLDVIKQQARQSIEQGAVTQDYPLNVEEACRHLNTALATEIMCVLRYKHHQIIAKGIDAPQVVAEFAEHAADEERHMMMLAERINLLGGNPDFNPGTVIERTATEFGSGDNIYQLIEDDLVAERIAIMVYRELIEWFGAKDPTTRRMLEEILKDEEDHADDLSDLLKKNKKNIEKL
;
A
#
# COMPACT_ATOMS: atom_id res chain seq x y z
N MET A 1 -31.90 27.78 -41.96
CA MET A 1 -31.55 26.68 -41.04
C MET A 1 -30.04 26.68 -40.88
N GLY A 2 -29.51 27.18 -39.77
CA GLY A 2 -28.07 27.18 -39.52
C GLY A 2 -27.61 25.77 -39.21
N GLN A 3 -26.65 25.25 -39.97
CA GLN A 3 -26.02 23.97 -39.66
C GLN A 3 -25.28 24.11 -38.32
N LEU A 4 -25.71 23.35 -37.32
CA LEU A 4 -24.98 23.19 -36.06
C LEU A 4 -23.60 22.60 -36.38
N GLN A 5 -22.53 23.33 -36.07
CA GLN A 5 -21.20 22.76 -36.11
C GLN A 5 -21.13 21.60 -35.11
N PRO A 6 -20.55 20.45 -35.50
CA PRO A 6 -20.35 19.35 -34.56
C PRO A 6 -19.50 19.84 -33.38
N PRO A 7 -19.78 19.37 -32.15
CA PRO A 7 -19.02 19.78 -30.98
C PRO A 7 -17.54 19.49 -31.19
N LYS A 8 -16.69 20.43 -30.78
CA LYS A 8 -15.24 20.24 -30.83
C LYS A 8 -14.88 19.17 -29.80
N GLU A 9 -14.34 18.06 -30.27
CA GLU A 9 -13.87 16.97 -29.43
C GLU A 9 -12.85 17.49 -28.40
N PRO A 10 -12.84 16.96 -27.15
CA PRO A 10 -11.89 17.38 -26.13
C PRO A 10 -10.45 16.92 -26.39
N TYR A 11 -10.21 16.18 -27.49
CA TYR A 11 -8.92 15.63 -27.86
C TYR A 11 -8.67 15.70 -29.38
N ASN A 12 -7.41 15.55 -29.78
CA ASN A 12 -7.02 15.38 -31.18
C ASN A 12 -6.70 13.90 -31.47
N LEU A 13 -7.63 13.22 -32.14
CA LEU A 13 -7.54 11.78 -32.38
C LEU A 13 -6.36 11.39 -33.28
N ASP A 14 -6.02 12.22 -34.26
CA ASP A 14 -4.91 11.90 -35.18
C ASP A 14 -3.56 11.99 -34.47
N VAL A 15 -3.39 12.98 -33.59
CA VAL A 15 -2.21 13.10 -32.73
C VAL A 15 -2.12 11.91 -31.79
N ILE A 16 -3.21 11.53 -31.11
CA ILE A 16 -3.24 10.37 -30.20
C ILE A 16 -2.86 9.08 -30.94
N LYS A 17 -3.43 8.85 -32.12
CA LYS A 17 -3.09 7.66 -32.94
C LYS A 17 -1.62 7.66 -33.36
N GLN A 18 -1.06 8.82 -33.68
CA GLN A 18 0.36 8.94 -34.01
C GLN A 18 1.25 8.64 -32.80
N GLN A 19 0.96 9.23 -31.64
CA GLN A 19 1.70 9.02 -30.40
C GLN A 19 1.64 7.55 -29.96
N ALA A 20 0.46 6.92 -30.01
CA ALA A 20 0.28 5.52 -29.67
C ALA A 20 1.16 4.58 -30.52
N ARG A 21 1.34 4.89 -31.81
CA ARG A 21 2.23 4.12 -32.70
C ARG A 21 3.71 4.30 -32.38
N GLN A 22 4.09 5.44 -31.80
CA GLN A 22 5.48 5.74 -31.45
C GLN A 22 5.92 5.13 -30.12
N SER A 23 4.98 4.74 -29.26
CA SER A 23 5.23 4.21 -27.91
C SER A 23 4.91 2.72 -27.75
N ILE A 24 4.89 1.94 -28.84
CA ILE A 24 4.56 0.50 -28.80
C ILE A 24 5.46 -0.30 -27.85
N GLU A 25 6.71 0.13 -27.66
CA GLU A 25 7.68 -0.55 -26.81
C GLU A 25 7.58 -0.18 -25.31
N GLN A 26 6.75 0.80 -24.93
CA GLN A 26 6.66 1.35 -23.57
C GLN A 26 5.55 0.69 -22.71
N GLY A 27 5.06 -0.48 -23.12
CA GLY A 27 4.01 -1.20 -22.39
C GLY A 27 2.70 -0.41 -22.32
N ALA A 28 2.10 -0.34 -21.13
CA ALA A 28 0.83 0.37 -20.89
C ALA A 28 1.01 1.89 -20.68
N VAL A 29 2.25 2.38 -20.58
CA VAL A 29 2.54 3.81 -20.36
C VAL A 29 2.47 4.55 -21.68
N THR A 30 1.62 5.57 -21.73
CA THR A 30 1.45 6.45 -22.88
C THR A 30 2.27 7.73 -22.73
N GLN A 31 2.57 8.40 -23.85
CA GLN A 31 3.39 9.63 -23.85
C GLN A 31 2.79 10.78 -23.05
N ASP A 32 1.48 10.77 -22.84
CA ASP A 32 0.72 11.77 -22.08
C ASP A 32 0.61 11.44 -20.59
N TYR A 33 1.30 10.40 -20.09
CA TYR A 33 1.38 10.14 -18.66
C TYR A 33 1.92 11.39 -17.92
N PRO A 34 1.16 11.98 -16.99
CA PRO A 34 1.41 13.36 -16.53
C PRO A 34 2.43 13.47 -15.39
N LEU A 35 2.96 12.36 -14.90
CA LEU A 35 3.96 12.30 -13.83
C LEU A 35 5.30 11.80 -14.35
N ASN A 36 6.36 12.04 -13.58
CA ASN A 36 7.63 11.36 -13.81
C ASN A 36 7.49 9.88 -13.40
N VAL A 37 7.65 8.97 -14.37
CA VAL A 37 7.51 7.52 -14.17
C VAL A 37 8.53 6.97 -13.17
N GLU A 38 9.78 7.44 -13.25
CA GLU A 38 10.85 7.01 -12.34
C GLU A 38 10.54 7.40 -10.90
N GLU A 39 10.06 8.63 -10.69
CA GLU A 39 9.65 9.12 -9.38
C GLU A 39 8.42 8.38 -8.84
N ALA A 40 7.41 8.15 -9.68
CA ALA A 40 6.23 7.36 -9.34
C ALA A 40 6.61 5.93 -8.91
N CYS A 41 7.45 5.25 -9.70
CA CYS A 41 7.94 3.91 -9.38
C CYS A 41 8.81 3.89 -8.12
N ARG A 42 9.57 4.96 -7.84
CA ARG A 42 10.34 5.08 -6.59
C ARG A 42 9.41 5.17 -5.38
N HIS A 43 8.39 6.02 -5.42
CA HIS A 43 7.40 6.13 -4.35
C HIS A 43 6.67 4.80 -4.09
N LEU A 44 6.24 4.12 -5.15
CA LEU A 44 5.60 2.81 -5.03
C LEU A 44 6.56 1.74 -4.51
N ASN A 45 7.85 1.79 -4.86
CA ASN A 45 8.84 0.86 -4.31
C ASN A 45 9.14 1.09 -2.82
N THR A 46 8.97 2.32 -2.31
CA THR A 46 9.00 2.61 -0.86
C THR A 46 7.78 1.99 -0.17
N ALA A 47 6.58 2.15 -0.74
CA ALA A 47 5.38 1.49 -0.24
C ALA A 47 5.51 -0.04 -0.28
N LEU A 48 5.99 -0.61 -1.39
CA LEU A 48 6.21 -2.05 -1.56
C LEU A 48 7.17 -2.61 -0.48
N ALA A 49 8.26 -1.89 -0.18
CA ALA A 49 9.18 -2.29 0.88
C ALA A 49 8.51 -2.28 2.26
N THR A 50 7.61 -1.33 2.49
CA THR A 50 6.80 -1.24 3.71
C THR A 50 5.90 -2.46 3.83
N GLU A 51 5.20 -2.84 2.76
CA GLU A 51 4.34 -4.03 2.78
C GLU A 51 5.10 -5.33 2.94
N ILE A 52 6.27 -5.47 2.32
CA ILE A 52 7.14 -6.63 2.57
C ILE A 52 7.52 -6.71 4.05
N MET A 53 7.83 -5.57 4.69
CA MET A 53 8.11 -5.54 6.13
C MET A 53 6.88 -5.92 6.96
N CYS A 54 5.70 -5.39 6.64
CA CYS A 54 4.45 -5.69 7.33
C CYS A 54 4.07 -7.18 7.23
N VAL A 55 4.14 -7.79 6.04
CA VAL A 55 3.91 -9.23 5.85
C VAL A 55 4.81 -10.06 6.76
N LEU A 56 6.11 -9.73 6.80
CA LEU A 56 7.08 -10.48 7.60
C LEU A 56 6.85 -10.27 9.10
N ARG A 57 6.51 -9.05 9.53
CA ARG A 57 6.20 -8.71 10.92
C ARG A 57 4.95 -9.43 11.40
N TYR A 58 3.83 -9.35 10.68
CA TYR A 58 2.60 -10.05 11.05
C TYR A 58 2.77 -11.57 11.07
N LYS A 59 3.43 -12.16 10.07
CA LYS A 59 3.72 -13.61 10.08
C LYS A 59 4.60 -14.00 11.27
N HIS A 60 5.55 -13.15 11.65
CA HIS A 60 6.34 -13.36 12.86
C HIS A 60 5.46 -13.31 14.11
N HIS A 61 4.71 -12.22 14.29
CA HIS A 61 3.85 -11.99 15.45
C HIS A 61 2.77 -13.08 15.61
N GLN A 62 2.14 -13.50 14.51
CA GLN A 62 1.21 -14.62 14.46
C GLN A 62 1.81 -15.91 15.08
N ILE A 63 3.09 -16.19 14.79
CA ILE A 63 3.76 -17.42 15.25
C ILE A 63 4.20 -17.30 16.71
N ILE A 64 4.69 -16.13 17.13
CA ILE A 64 5.29 -15.96 18.46
C ILE A 64 4.29 -15.56 19.54
N ALA A 65 3.10 -15.09 19.18
CA ALA A 65 2.04 -14.72 20.11
C ALA A 65 1.64 -15.91 21.00
N LYS A 66 1.69 -15.70 22.32
CA LYS A 66 1.38 -16.69 23.36
C LYS A 66 0.58 -16.03 24.47
N GLY A 67 -0.25 -16.81 25.15
CA GLY A 67 -1.09 -16.35 26.26
C GLY A 67 -2.52 -16.88 26.17
N ILE A 68 -3.33 -16.60 27.19
CA ILE A 68 -4.74 -17.05 27.24
C ILE A 68 -5.58 -16.35 26.16
N ASP A 69 -5.28 -15.08 25.87
CA ASP A 69 -5.97 -14.26 24.86
C ASP A 69 -5.38 -14.45 23.43
N ALA A 70 -4.37 -15.32 23.27
CA ALA A 70 -3.66 -15.50 22.01
C ALA A 70 -4.54 -15.95 20.83
N PRO A 71 -5.55 -16.83 20.97
CA PRO A 71 -6.27 -17.34 19.80
C PRO A 71 -6.92 -16.25 18.93
N GLN A 72 -7.48 -15.21 19.54
CA GLN A 72 -8.08 -14.10 18.80
C GLN A 72 -7.01 -13.23 18.13
N VAL A 73 -5.94 -12.89 18.84
CA VAL A 73 -4.87 -12.05 18.32
C VAL A 73 -4.12 -12.74 17.18
N VAL A 74 -3.90 -14.05 17.30
CA VAL A 74 -3.27 -14.86 16.24
C VAL A 74 -4.15 -14.92 14.99
N ALA A 75 -5.47 -14.93 15.14
CA ALA A 75 -6.38 -14.86 14.00
C ALA A 75 -6.25 -13.53 13.26
N GLU A 76 -6.25 -12.39 13.98
CA GLU A 76 -6.08 -11.08 13.34
C GLU A 76 -4.72 -10.91 12.68
N PHE A 77 -3.64 -11.32 13.35
CA PHE A 77 -2.32 -11.28 12.72
C PHE A 77 -2.24 -12.14 11.45
N ALA A 78 -2.99 -13.24 11.38
CA ALA A 78 -3.04 -14.07 10.18
C ALA A 78 -3.86 -13.42 9.06
N GLU A 79 -4.97 -12.75 9.41
CA GLU A 79 -5.81 -12.00 8.47
C GLU A 79 -5.05 -10.81 7.90
N HIS A 80 -4.49 -9.95 8.75
CA HIS A 80 -3.70 -8.80 8.32
C HIS A 80 -2.49 -9.24 7.49
N ALA A 81 -1.77 -10.32 7.87
CA ALA A 81 -0.68 -10.85 7.05
C ALA A 81 -1.09 -11.22 5.61
N ALA A 82 -2.33 -11.69 5.41
CA ALA A 82 -2.85 -12.02 4.08
C ALA A 82 -3.24 -10.76 3.30
N ASP A 83 -3.75 -9.75 4.01
CA ASP A 83 -4.10 -8.45 3.44
C ASP A 83 -2.85 -7.66 3.02
N GLU A 84 -1.81 -7.65 3.85
CA GLU A 84 -0.52 -7.03 3.45
C GLU A 84 0.13 -7.76 2.27
N GLU A 85 -0.04 -9.08 2.17
CA GLU A 85 0.44 -9.83 1.00
C GLU A 85 -0.32 -9.41 -0.26
N ARG A 86 -1.61 -9.12 -0.15
CA ARG A 86 -2.42 -8.54 -1.24
C ARG A 86 -1.93 -7.13 -1.58
N HIS A 87 -1.73 -6.25 -0.59
CA HIS A 87 -1.23 -4.87 -0.80
C HIS A 87 0.12 -4.86 -1.51
N MET A 88 1.06 -5.69 -1.04
CA MET A 88 2.37 -5.91 -1.64
C MET A 88 2.25 -6.28 -3.12
N MET A 89 1.36 -7.21 -3.47
CA MET A 89 1.17 -7.62 -4.86
C MET A 89 0.52 -6.54 -5.73
N MET A 90 -0.47 -5.81 -5.21
CA MET A 90 -1.09 -4.67 -5.92
C MET A 90 -0.04 -3.62 -6.29
N LEU A 91 0.83 -3.25 -5.35
CA LEU A 91 1.92 -2.30 -5.56
C LEU A 91 2.93 -2.80 -6.60
N ALA A 92 3.35 -4.07 -6.48
CA ALA A 92 4.30 -4.68 -7.40
C ALA A 92 3.78 -4.71 -8.84
N GLU A 93 2.54 -5.12 -9.03
CA GLU A 93 1.88 -5.14 -10.33
C GLU A 93 1.77 -3.73 -10.90
N ARG A 94 1.43 -2.74 -10.07
CA ARG A 94 1.35 -1.34 -10.51
C ARG A 94 2.69 -0.78 -10.94
N ILE A 95 3.78 -1.07 -10.21
CA ILE A 95 5.15 -0.68 -10.59
C ILE A 95 5.50 -1.25 -11.96
N ASN A 96 5.25 -2.54 -12.18
CA ASN A 96 5.53 -3.21 -13.45
C ASN A 96 4.68 -2.62 -14.60
N LEU A 97 3.41 -2.29 -14.35
CA LEU A 97 2.54 -1.64 -15.35
C LEU A 97 3.04 -0.25 -15.76
N LEU A 98 3.69 0.48 -14.84
CA LEU A 98 4.34 1.76 -15.12
C LEU A 98 5.73 1.57 -15.77
N GLY A 99 6.15 0.34 -16.06
CA GLY A 99 7.46 0.03 -16.67
C GLY A 99 8.63 0.07 -15.69
N GLY A 100 8.36 0.16 -14.39
CA GLY A 100 9.38 0.03 -13.34
C GLY A 100 9.68 -1.42 -12.99
N ASN A 101 10.74 -1.62 -12.21
CA ASN A 101 11.06 -2.93 -11.62
C ASN A 101 10.59 -2.96 -10.16
N PRO A 102 9.63 -3.82 -9.77
CA PRO A 102 9.25 -3.98 -8.38
C PRO A 102 10.38 -4.66 -7.61
N ASP A 103 10.94 -3.97 -6.62
CA ASP A 103 12.10 -4.44 -5.87
C ASP A 103 11.69 -5.28 -4.65
N PHE A 104 11.69 -6.59 -4.85
CA PHE A 104 11.49 -7.62 -3.82
C PHE A 104 12.78 -8.05 -3.11
N ASN A 105 13.92 -7.42 -3.38
CA ASN A 105 15.18 -7.84 -2.79
C ASN A 105 15.15 -7.60 -1.26
N PRO A 106 15.20 -8.66 -0.42
CA PRO A 106 15.13 -8.50 1.03
C PRO A 106 16.31 -7.69 1.58
N GLY A 107 17.45 -7.68 0.88
CA GLY A 107 18.63 -6.93 1.31
C GLY A 107 18.48 -5.41 1.25
N THR A 108 17.49 -4.88 0.50
CA THR A 108 17.27 -3.43 0.34
C THR A 108 16.00 -2.94 1.02
N VAL A 109 15.23 -3.82 1.66
CA VAL A 109 13.93 -3.46 2.29
C VAL A 109 14.13 -2.44 3.40
N ILE A 110 15.14 -2.63 4.27
CA ILE A 110 15.37 -1.75 5.43
C ILE A 110 15.73 -0.30 5.04
N GLU A 111 16.30 -0.11 3.84
CA GLU A 111 16.67 1.21 3.33
C GLU A 111 15.46 1.99 2.79
N ARG A 112 14.34 1.29 2.55
CA ARG A 112 13.18 1.81 1.82
C ARG A 112 11.88 1.80 2.62
N THR A 113 11.71 0.85 3.54
CA THR A 113 10.49 0.72 4.35
C THR A 113 10.27 1.96 5.21
N ALA A 114 9.01 2.34 5.41
CA ALA A 114 8.62 3.38 6.37
C ALA A 114 8.46 2.83 7.80
N THR A 115 8.28 1.52 7.95
CA THR A 115 7.99 0.86 9.23
C THR A 115 9.12 -0.08 9.66
N GLU A 116 9.16 -0.40 10.96
CA GLU A 116 10.14 -1.29 11.55
C GLU A 116 9.62 -2.73 11.65
N PHE A 117 10.53 -3.69 11.84
CA PHE A 117 10.16 -5.09 12.05
C PHE A 117 9.48 -5.35 13.41
N GLY A 118 9.68 -4.48 14.40
CA GLY A 118 9.22 -4.69 15.77
C GLY A 118 10.25 -5.41 16.65
N SER A 119 10.03 -5.36 17.96
CA SER A 119 10.90 -5.96 18.98
C SER A 119 10.14 -6.57 20.16
N GLY A 120 8.81 -6.56 20.12
CA GLY A 120 7.97 -7.07 21.19
C GLY A 120 8.25 -8.54 21.53
N ASP A 121 8.23 -8.85 22.83
CA ASP A 121 8.47 -10.20 23.35
C ASP A 121 7.23 -10.84 23.99
N ASN A 122 6.16 -10.06 24.11
CA ASN A 122 4.88 -10.47 24.66
C ASN A 122 3.72 -9.86 23.86
N ILE A 123 2.54 -10.48 23.95
CA ILE A 123 1.39 -10.19 23.10
C ILE A 123 0.98 -8.71 23.08
N TYR A 124 1.18 -7.97 24.19
CA TYR A 124 0.87 -6.54 24.26
C TYR A 124 1.79 -5.72 23.39
N GLN A 125 3.09 -6.00 23.47
CA GLN A 125 4.10 -5.30 22.67
C GLN A 125 3.96 -5.65 21.19
N LEU A 126 3.59 -6.89 20.84
CA LEU A 126 3.33 -7.27 19.45
C LEU A 126 2.18 -6.44 18.85
N ILE A 127 1.06 -6.33 19.57
CA ILE A 127 -0.08 -5.50 19.14
C ILE A 127 0.30 -4.01 19.06
N GLU A 128 1.14 -3.53 19.99
CA GLU A 128 1.61 -2.14 19.99
C GLU A 128 2.53 -1.87 18.79
N ASP A 129 3.47 -2.75 18.50
CA ASP A 129 4.38 -2.66 17.35
C ASP A 129 3.59 -2.59 16.03
N ASP A 130 2.61 -3.48 15.84
CA ASP A 130 1.75 -3.48 14.65
C ASP A 130 0.89 -2.21 14.58
N LEU A 131 0.25 -1.80 15.67
CA LEU A 131 -0.59 -0.60 15.68
C LEU A 131 0.21 0.67 15.36
N VAL A 132 1.46 0.76 15.83
CA VAL A 132 2.35 1.87 15.48
C VAL A 132 2.67 1.84 13.99
N ALA A 133 2.98 0.66 13.45
CA ALA A 133 3.26 0.49 12.03
C ALA A 133 2.05 0.87 11.15
N GLU A 134 0.83 0.46 11.51
CA GLU A 134 -0.37 0.81 10.74
C GLU A 134 -0.62 2.32 10.72
N ARG A 135 -0.41 2.99 11.85
CA ARG A 135 -0.54 4.45 11.89
C ARG A 135 0.48 5.15 11.01
N ILE A 136 1.71 4.62 10.91
CA ILE A 136 2.73 5.13 10.00
C ILE A 136 2.28 4.88 8.55
N ALA A 137 1.83 3.67 8.21
CA ALA A 137 1.33 3.32 6.88
C ALA A 137 0.18 4.24 6.44
N ILE A 138 -0.84 4.43 7.30
CA ILE A 138 -1.96 5.36 7.07
C ILE A 138 -1.47 6.77 6.70
N MET A 139 -0.51 7.32 7.47
CA MET A 139 0.03 8.66 7.19
C MET A 139 0.79 8.69 5.86
N VAL A 140 1.60 7.67 5.56
CA VAL A 140 2.34 7.56 4.30
C VAL A 140 1.39 7.43 3.11
N TYR A 141 0.37 6.59 3.20
CA TYR A 141 -0.60 6.39 2.14
C TYR A 141 -1.40 7.65 1.83
N ARG A 142 -1.78 8.45 2.84
CA ARG A 142 -2.41 9.76 2.62
C ARG A 142 -1.52 10.72 1.82
N GLU A 143 -0.23 10.78 2.13
CA GLU A 143 0.73 11.60 1.37
C GLU A 143 0.90 11.11 -0.08
N LEU A 144 0.94 9.78 -0.29
CA LEU A 144 1.03 9.21 -1.63
C LEU A 144 -0.25 9.45 -2.44
N ILE A 145 -1.43 9.31 -1.83
CA ILE A 145 -2.73 9.58 -2.46
C ILE A 145 -2.79 11.03 -2.95
N GLU A 146 -2.35 11.99 -2.15
CA GLU A 146 -2.28 13.39 -2.56
C GLU A 146 -1.28 13.60 -3.70
N TRP A 147 -0.09 13.00 -3.61
CA TRP A 147 0.96 13.15 -4.62
C TRP A 147 0.55 12.62 -6.00
N PHE A 148 -0.04 11.42 -6.07
CA PHE A 148 -0.56 10.85 -7.31
C PHE A 148 -1.82 11.60 -7.77
N GLY A 149 -2.75 11.86 -6.85
CA GLY A 149 -3.88 12.76 -7.00
C GLY A 149 -4.65 12.60 -8.31
N ALA A 150 -5.02 13.73 -8.91
CA ALA A 150 -5.73 13.74 -10.20
C ALA A 150 -4.83 13.39 -11.41
N LYS A 151 -3.50 13.33 -11.22
CA LYS A 151 -2.54 13.05 -12.29
C LYS A 151 -2.45 11.55 -12.57
N ASP A 152 -2.58 10.71 -11.55
CA ASP A 152 -2.71 9.27 -11.72
C ASP A 152 -3.88 8.70 -10.90
N PRO A 153 -5.12 8.81 -11.42
CA PRO A 153 -6.31 8.36 -10.70
C PRO A 153 -6.39 6.83 -10.58
N THR A 154 -5.58 6.07 -11.33
CA THR A 154 -5.54 4.61 -11.21
C THR A 154 -4.68 4.20 -10.02
N THR A 155 -3.47 4.74 -9.90
CA THR A 155 -2.64 4.53 -8.70
C THR A 155 -3.34 5.08 -7.46
N ARG A 156 -3.90 6.30 -7.53
CA ARG A 156 -4.60 6.90 -6.39
C ARG A 156 -5.70 6.00 -5.82
N ARG A 157 -6.57 5.44 -6.67
CA ARG A 157 -7.65 4.55 -6.23
C ARG A 157 -7.16 3.27 -5.60
N MET A 158 -6.08 2.68 -6.13
CA MET A 158 -5.44 1.51 -5.53
C MET A 158 -4.88 1.83 -4.15
N LEU A 159 -4.24 2.99 -3.98
CA LEU A 159 -3.74 3.42 -2.68
C LEU A 159 -4.86 3.78 -1.69
N GLU A 160 -6.00 4.32 -2.17
CA GLU A 160 -7.21 4.53 -1.36
C GLU A 160 -7.81 3.21 -0.86
N GLU A 161 -7.74 2.13 -1.65
CA GLU A 161 -8.15 0.78 -1.25
C GLU A 161 -7.24 0.24 -0.14
N ILE A 162 -5.92 0.30 -0.33
CA ILE A 162 -4.95 -0.11 0.70
C ILE A 162 -5.14 0.72 1.98
N LEU A 163 -5.22 2.06 1.87
CA LEU A 163 -5.44 2.94 3.03
C LEU A 163 -6.67 2.56 3.84
N LYS A 164 -7.76 2.18 3.17
CA LYS A 164 -9.00 1.78 3.87
C LYS A 164 -8.75 0.53 4.70
N ASP A 165 -8.05 -0.45 4.16
CA ASP A 165 -7.72 -1.69 4.88
C ASP A 165 -6.77 -1.38 6.06
N GLU A 166 -5.78 -0.49 5.91
CA GLU A 166 -4.93 -0.08 7.05
C GLU A 166 -5.69 0.66 8.16
N GLU A 167 -6.68 1.46 7.80
CA GLU A 167 -7.55 2.13 8.78
C GLU A 167 -8.40 1.12 9.55
N ASP A 168 -8.88 0.07 8.89
CA ASP A 168 -9.60 -1.05 9.50
C ASP A 168 -8.64 -1.85 10.43
N HIS A 169 -7.45 -2.22 9.95
CA HIS A 169 -6.41 -2.91 10.74
C HIS A 169 -6.06 -2.15 12.03
N ALA A 170 -5.86 -0.83 11.93
CA ALA A 170 -5.53 0.01 13.07
C ALA A 170 -6.66 0.07 14.12
N ASP A 171 -7.93 0.00 13.70
CA ASP A 171 -9.06 -0.04 14.62
C ASP A 171 -9.12 -1.38 15.37
N ASP A 172 -8.98 -2.49 14.65
CA ASP A 172 -8.98 -3.85 15.21
C ASP A 172 -7.86 -4.02 16.25
N LEU A 173 -6.63 -3.61 15.92
CA LEU A 173 -5.50 -3.62 16.84
C LEU A 173 -5.71 -2.69 18.04
N SER A 174 -6.30 -1.51 17.84
CA SER A 174 -6.62 -0.59 18.94
C SER A 174 -7.57 -1.23 19.94
N ASP A 175 -8.56 -1.96 19.46
CA ASP A 175 -9.54 -2.64 20.29
C ASP A 175 -8.97 -3.87 21.00
N LEU A 176 -8.12 -4.64 20.32
CA LEU A 176 -7.34 -5.70 20.95
C LEU A 176 -6.47 -5.14 22.09
N LEU A 177 -5.75 -4.04 21.86
CA LEU A 177 -4.89 -3.42 22.85
C LEU A 177 -5.67 -2.94 24.09
N LYS A 178 -6.84 -2.33 23.90
CA LYS A 178 -7.73 -1.90 25.01
C LYS A 178 -8.24 -3.07 25.83
N LYS A 179 -8.68 -4.16 25.19
CA LYS A 179 -9.18 -5.37 25.87
C LYS A 179 -8.07 -6.02 26.71
N ASN A 180 -6.90 -6.16 26.11
CA ASN A 180 -5.75 -6.74 26.77
C ASN A 180 -5.31 -5.88 27.98
N LYS A 181 -5.25 -4.53 27.90
CA LYS A 181 -4.88 -3.69 29.06
C LYS A 181 -5.77 -3.92 30.28
N LYS A 182 -7.08 -4.07 30.08
CA LYS A 182 -8.04 -4.35 31.16
C LYS A 182 -7.84 -5.72 31.83
N ASN A 183 -7.23 -6.69 31.15
CA ASN A 183 -6.96 -8.00 31.71
C ASN A 183 -5.73 -7.99 32.63
N ILE A 184 -4.70 -7.19 32.32
CA ILE A 184 -3.54 -6.99 33.23
C ILE A 184 -3.98 -6.30 34.52
N GLU A 185 -4.79 -5.24 34.43
CA GLU A 185 -5.22 -4.48 35.61
C GLU A 185 -6.14 -5.27 36.57
N LYS A 186 -6.63 -6.45 36.15
CA LYS A 186 -7.49 -7.33 36.95
C LYS A 186 -6.75 -8.50 37.60
N LEU A 187 -5.48 -8.71 37.27
CA LEU A 187 -4.59 -9.73 37.87
C LEU A 187 -3.79 -9.12 39.02
#